data_AF-D7CKZ1-F1
#
_entry.id   AF-D7CKZ1-F1
#
_cell.length_a   1.000
_cell.length_b   1.000
_cell.length_c   1.000
_cell.angle_alpha   90.00
_cell.angle_beta   90.00
_cell.angle_gamma   90.00
#
_symmetry.space_group_name_H-M   'P 1'
#
loop_
_entity.id
_entity.type
_entity.pdbx_description
1 polymer ?
#
loop_
_entity_poly.entity_id
_entity_poly.type
_entity_poly.pdbx_seq_one_letter_code
_entity_poly.pdbx_strand_id
1 'polypeptide(L)'
;MLKRVFIVALVLLLVGNGAAWARPAGHNGPDKVAGTVAVSSETETEALAPQDSTASDQDLSNPDQEATERLRATLRERIQSMQMNRDRTQESWKVLKQELQSLRHQYTIQQESRQEIKNMFKAAIRLAREQNRIQEAEQWLRELAEMDPIDASVYQELGQLFRSCGDTQPKLWCVGKQVYTEVPPVIKTGRILVPIRAVTQSLGANVEWKADQQIIVITKGDIVINLQLGKRVAIVDGKEYKLDQPPEISASRVIVPLRFVAETLKAQVNYYPEGQIVAINP
;
A
#
# COMPACT_ATOMS: atom_id res chain seq x y z
N MET A 1 45.30 -1.57 4.93
CA MET A 1 45.53 -1.12 3.54
C MET A 1 44.18 -1.01 2.85
N LEU A 2 43.77 0.22 2.53
CA LEU A 2 42.58 0.59 1.75
C LEU A 2 42.63 0.08 0.31
N LYS A 3 41.45 -0.09 -0.31
CA LYS A 3 41.03 0.30 -1.69
C LYS A 3 39.92 -0.69 -2.16
N ARG A 4 38.81 -0.31 -2.81
CA ARG A 4 38.32 0.96 -3.36
C ARG A 4 36.82 0.82 -3.66
N VAL A 5 36.09 1.90 -3.39
CA VAL A 5 34.72 2.22 -3.82
C VAL A 5 34.75 2.61 -5.30
N PHE A 6 33.71 2.26 -6.07
CA PHE A 6 33.39 2.94 -7.33
C PHE A 6 31.89 3.24 -7.39
N ILE A 7 31.60 4.55 -7.34
CA ILE A 7 30.33 5.19 -7.64
C ILE A 7 30.43 5.66 -9.10
N VAL A 8 29.42 5.42 -9.92
CA VAL A 8 29.25 6.13 -11.19
C VAL A 8 27.90 6.85 -11.15
N ALA A 9 27.96 8.16 -10.97
CA ALA A 9 26.90 9.09 -11.23
C ALA A 9 27.03 9.61 -12.67
N LEU A 10 25.94 9.67 -13.42
CA LEU A 10 25.89 10.38 -14.69
C LEU A 10 24.73 11.39 -14.62
N VAL A 11 25.10 12.66 -14.54
CA VAL A 11 24.23 13.83 -14.69
C VAL A 11 24.85 14.67 -15.80
N LEU A 12 24.07 15.02 -16.82
CA LEU A 12 24.36 16.14 -17.72
C LEU A 12 23.04 16.81 -18.14
N LEU A 13 22.80 17.97 -17.53
CA LEU A 13 22.03 19.15 -17.98
C LEU A 13 22.79 19.80 -19.16
N LEU A 14 22.30 20.69 -20.06
CA LEU A 14 21.24 21.70 -20.16
C LEU A 14 21.14 22.05 -21.67
N VAL A 15 20.07 22.66 -22.20
CA VAL A 15 19.85 24.13 -22.39
C VAL A 15 18.41 24.21 -22.94
N GLY A 16 17.46 25.05 -22.51
CA GLY A 16 17.56 26.39 -21.94
C GLY A 16 17.08 27.40 -22.98
N ASN A 17 15.83 27.87 -22.89
CA ASN A 17 15.44 29.19 -23.38
C ASN A 17 14.15 29.63 -22.66
N GLY A 18 14.28 30.67 -21.85
CA GLY A 18 13.17 31.37 -21.24
C GLY A 18 12.85 32.66 -21.98
N ALA A 19 11.69 33.22 -21.68
CA ALA A 19 11.52 34.62 -21.32
C ALA A 19 10.08 34.84 -20.85
N ALA A 20 9.95 35.37 -19.63
CA ALA A 20 8.78 36.12 -19.16
C ALA A 20 8.58 37.36 -20.08
N TRP A 21 7.44 38.06 -20.12
CA TRP A 21 7.04 39.06 -19.14
C TRP A 21 5.58 39.52 -19.36
N ALA A 22 4.95 39.90 -18.24
CA ALA A 22 3.99 41.01 -18.07
C ALA A 22 2.55 40.92 -18.62
N ARG A 23 1.59 40.94 -17.68
CA ARG A 23 0.28 41.62 -17.81
C ARG A 23 0.43 43.08 -17.35
N PRO A 24 -0.42 44.01 -17.81
CA PRO A 24 -1.55 44.45 -16.95
C PRO A 24 -2.84 44.71 -17.77
N ALA A 25 -4.01 44.27 -17.30
CA ALA A 25 -5.03 45.04 -16.55
C ALA A 25 -5.88 46.03 -17.39
N GLY A 26 -7.15 45.62 -17.61
CA GLY A 26 -8.38 46.42 -17.40
C GLY A 26 -8.73 47.58 -18.33
N HIS A 27 -9.89 47.50 -19.01
CA HIS A 27 -10.99 48.47 -18.84
C HIS A 27 -12.24 48.08 -19.66
N ASN A 28 -13.39 48.19 -18.99
CA ASN A 28 -14.74 48.56 -19.42
C ASN A 28 -15.47 47.79 -20.56
N GLY A 29 -16.61 47.18 -20.21
CA GLY A 29 -17.76 47.00 -21.12
C GLY A 29 -18.58 48.28 -21.23
N PRO A 30 -19.91 48.22 -21.39
CA PRO A 30 -20.75 47.24 -22.10
C PRO A 30 -21.52 47.92 -23.25
N ASP A 31 -22.17 47.13 -24.12
CA ASP A 31 -23.44 47.43 -24.81
C ASP A 31 -23.53 46.58 -26.09
N LYS A 32 -24.68 46.24 -26.68
CA LYS A 32 -26.06 45.97 -26.28
C LYS A 32 -26.72 45.53 -27.61
N VAL A 33 -27.80 44.76 -27.51
CA VAL A 33 -28.92 44.61 -28.46
C VAL A 33 -28.81 43.70 -29.70
N ALA A 34 -29.89 42.92 -29.85
CA ALA A 34 -30.51 42.33 -31.05
C ALA A 34 -29.73 41.18 -31.72
N GLY A 35 -30.22 39.95 -31.76
CA GLY A 35 -31.60 39.52 -31.98
C GLY A 35 -31.82 39.34 -33.47
N THR A 36 -31.92 38.10 -33.94
CA THR A 36 -32.86 37.63 -34.98
C THR A 36 -32.73 36.11 -35.14
N VAL A 37 -33.88 35.46 -35.05
CA VAL A 37 -34.16 34.05 -35.35
C VAL A 37 -34.73 33.97 -36.77
N ALA A 38 -34.28 33.00 -37.57
CA ALA A 38 -35.01 32.25 -38.63
C ALA A 38 -33.95 31.41 -39.39
N VAL A 39 -33.88 30.07 -39.30
CA VAL A 39 -34.76 29.00 -39.84
C VAL A 39 -34.77 28.91 -41.38
N SER A 40 -34.48 27.71 -41.88
CA SER A 40 -34.68 27.08 -43.22
C SER A 40 -33.37 26.95 -44.00
N SER A 41 -32.99 25.85 -44.65
CA SER A 41 -33.69 24.59 -44.99
C SER A 41 -32.68 23.60 -45.60
N GLU A 42 -32.93 22.31 -45.37
CA GLU A 42 -32.83 21.15 -46.29
C GLU A 42 -31.60 20.96 -47.20
N THR A 43 -30.99 19.78 -47.09
CA THR A 43 -30.46 18.94 -48.19
C THR A 43 -30.32 17.53 -47.61
N GLU A 44 -31.28 16.65 -47.91
CA GLU A 44 -31.26 15.65 -48.99
C GLU A 44 -30.38 14.44 -48.69
N THR A 45 -31.09 13.32 -48.54
CA THR A 45 -30.68 11.98 -48.18
C THR A 45 -30.21 11.25 -49.43
N GLU A 46 -28.98 10.71 -49.42
CA GLU A 46 -28.53 9.74 -50.43
C GLU A 46 -28.13 8.44 -49.74
N ALA A 47 -28.83 7.37 -50.08
CA ALA A 47 -28.66 6.03 -49.55
C ALA A 47 -27.59 5.27 -50.34
N LEU A 48 -26.57 4.72 -49.64
CA LEU A 48 -25.68 3.71 -50.18
C LEU A 48 -25.97 2.34 -49.55
N ALA A 49 -26.08 1.34 -50.42
CA ALA A 49 -26.27 -0.09 -50.13
C ALA A 49 -25.08 -0.70 -49.32
N PRO A 50 -25.27 -1.86 -48.66
CA PRO A 50 -24.32 -2.35 -47.66
C PRO A 50 -23.06 -2.89 -48.33
N GLN A 51 -21.89 -2.37 -47.92
CA GLN A 51 -20.62 -3.00 -48.25
C GLN A 51 -20.35 -4.15 -47.28
N ASP A 52 -20.16 -5.31 -47.87
CA ASP A 52 -19.71 -6.56 -47.30
C ASP A 52 -18.42 -6.34 -46.49
N SER A 53 -18.54 -6.28 -45.17
CA SER A 53 -17.40 -6.19 -44.26
C SER A 53 -16.96 -7.60 -43.88
N THR A 54 -16.17 -8.25 -44.73
CA THR A 54 -15.24 -9.28 -44.25
C THR A 54 -14.04 -8.56 -43.63
N ALA A 55 -14.26 -7.98 -42.45
CA ALA A 55 -13.16 -7.60 -41.59
C ALA A 55 -12.73 -8.86 -40.84
N SER A 56 -11.59 -9.40 -41.28
CA SER A 56 -10.80 -10.34 -40.51
C SER A 56 -10.64 -9.82 -39.08
N ASP A 57 -11.10 -10.59 -38.10
CA ASP A 57 -10.78 -10.43 -36.68
C ASP A 57 -9.25 -10.46 -36.53
N GLN A 58 -8.61 -9.29 -36.62
CA GLN A 58 -7.25 -9.11 -36.18
C GLN A 58 -7.26 -8.99 -34.67
N ASP A 59 -6.93 -10.11 -34.06
CA ASP A 59 -6.55 -10.32 -32.68
C ASP A 59 -5.66 -9.18 -32.16
N LEU A 60 -6.28 -8.19 -31.52
CA LEU A 60 -5.58 -7.11 -30.82
C LEU A 60 -5.16 -7.61 -29.44
N SER A 61 -4.33 -8.65 -29.40
CA SER A 61 -3.66 -9.07 -28.18
C SER A 61 -2.68 -7.96 -27.76
N ASN A 62 -2.94 -7.34 -26.60
CA ASN A 62 -2.08 -6.30 -26.06
C ASN A 62 -0.68 -6.90 -25.73
N PRO A 63 0.43 -6.40 -26.29
CA PRO A 63 1.77 -6.97 -26.07
C PRO A 63 2.16 -7.06 -24.58
N ASP A 64 1.61 -6.19 -23.74
CA ASP A 64 1.84 -6.23 -22.29
C ASP A 64 1.15 -7.44 -21.61
N GLN A 65 0.02 -7.90 -22.14
CA GLN A 65 -0.69 -9.08 -21.64
C GLN A 65 0.04 -10.37 -22.02
N GLU A 66 0.51 -10.48 -23.26
CA GLU A 66 1.23 -11.66 -23.72
C GLU A 66 2.57 -11.84 -22.96
N ALA A 67 3.30 -10.74 -22.73
CA ALA A 67 4.53 -10.76 -21.93
C ALA A 67 4.26 -11.21 -20.47
N THR A 68 3.16 -10.76 -19.88
CA THR A 68 2.75 -11.17 -18.52
C THR A 68 2.41 -12.66 -18.47
N GLU A 69 1.67 -13.17 -19.46
CA GLU A 69 1.25 -14.57 -19.52
C GLU A 69 2.46 -15.51 -19.74
N ARG A 70 3.43 -15.10 -20.56
CA ARG A 70 4.71 -15.80 -20.73
C ARG A 70 5.50 -15.86 -19.42
N LEU A 71 5.54 -14.76 -18.67
CA LEU A 71 6.21 -14.71 -17.36
C LEU A 71 5.54 -15.65 -16.34
N ARG A 72 4.20 -15.69 -16.31
CA ARG A 72 3.44 -16.63 -15.46
C ARG A 72 3.75 -18.07 -15.81
N ALA A 73 3.71 -18.43 -17.10
CA ALA A 73 4.03 -19.78 -17.54
C ALA A 73 5.45 -20.19 -17.12
N THR A 74 6.43 -19.30 -17.34
CA THR A 74 7.83 -19.50 -16.92
C THR A 74 7.94 -19.75 -15.41
N LEU A 75 7.27 -18.94 -14.61
CA LEU A 75 7.27 -19.10 -13.15
C LEU A 75 6.58 -20.39 -12.69
N ARG A 76 5.47 -20.80 -13.32
CA ARG A 76 4.80 -22.07 -13.03
C ARG A 76 5.75 -23.25 -13.25
N GLU A 77 6.40 -23.29 -14.41
CA GLU A 77 7.37 -24.34 -14.75
C GLU A 77 8.55 -24.36 -13.79
N ARG A 78 9.07 -23.18 -13.40
CA ARG A 78 10.17 -23.06 -12.45
C ARG A 78 9.78 -23.53 -11.06
N ILE A 79 8.63 -23.11 -10.53
CA ILE A 79 8.15 -23.59 -9.23
C ILE A 79 7.98 -25.11 -9.26
N GLN A 80 7.43 -25.67 -10.34
CA GLN A 80 7.25 -27.12 -10.49
C GLN A 80 8.59 -27.87 -10.54
N SER A 81 9.59 -27.36 -11.26
CA SER A 81 10.91 -27.99 -11.36
C SER A 81 11.66 -27.98 -10.01
N MET A 82 11.52 -26.90 -9.25
CA MET A 82 12.07 -26.76 -7.89
C MET A 82 11.39 -27.70 -6.89
N GLN A 83 10.07 -27.87 -6.99
CA GLN A 83 9.29 -28.84 -6.21
C GLN A 83 9.75 -30.28 -6.46
N MET A 84 9.97 -30.64 -7.73
CA MET A 84 10.46 -31.97 -8.14
C MET A 84 11.93 -32.23 -7.79
N ASN A 85 12.57 -31.34 -7.02
CA ASN A 85 13.96 -31.47 -6.56
C ASN A 85 15.00 -31.47 -7.71
N ARG A 86 14.59 -31.05 -8.93
CA ARG A 86 15.43 -31.12 -10.13
C ARG A 86 16.38 -29.93 -10.25
N ASP A 87 16.06 -28.79 -9.65
CA ASP A 87 16.89 -27.58 -9.69
C ASP A 87 16.65 -26.70 -8.45
N ARG A 88 17.44 -26.90 -7.39
CA ARG A 88 17.36 -26.10 -6.13
C ARG A 88 18.58 -25.21 -5.93
N THR A 89 19.21 -24.81 -7.02
CA THR A 89 20.43 -24.02 -7.00
C THR A 89 20.18 -22.60 -6.50
N GLN A 90 21.24 -21.94 -6.01
CA GLN A 90 21.16 -20.53 -5.59
C GLN A 90 20.79 -19.60 -6.75
N GLU A 91 21.22 -19.90 -7.98
CA GLU A 91 20.88 -19.10 -9.15
C GLU A 91 19.39 -19.24 -9.49
N SER A 92 18.83 -20.46 -9.45
CA SER A 92 17.39 -20.66 -9.72
C SER A 92 16.49 -19.95 -8.70
N TRP A 93 16.91 -19.86 -7.44
CA TRP A 93 16.24 -19.05 -6.43
C TRP A 93 16.30 -17.55 -6.72
N LYS A 94 17.46 -17.05 -7.15
CA LYS A 94 17.65 -15.65 -7.50
C LYS A 94 16.78 -15.25 -8.70
N VAL A 95 16.69 -16.12 -9.70
CA VAL A 95 15.82 -15.92 -10.86
C VAL A 95 14.35 -15.92 -10.45
N LEU A 96 13.90 -16.93 -9.69
CA LEU A 96 12.52 -17.01 -9.19
C LEU A 96 12.13 -15.73 -8.42
N LYS A 97 13.04 -15.21 -7.57
CA LYS A 97 12.83 -13.97 -6.85
C LYS A 97 12.63 -12.78 -7.79
N GLN A 98 13.48 -12.62 -8.81
CA GLN A 98 13.38 -11.53 -9.78
C GLN A 98 12.09 -11.59 -10.60
N GLU A 99 11.69 -12.79 -11.03
CA GLU A 99 10.48 -13.02 -11.81
C GLU A 99 9.20 -12.77 -10.98
N LEU A 100 9.16 -13.18 -9.71
CA LEU A 100 8.05 -12.85 -8.81
C LEU A 100 7.95 -11.34 -8.56
N GLN A 101 9.08 -10.65 -8.44
CA GLN A 101 9.13 -9.20 -8.26
C GLN A 101 8.67 -8.43 -9.50
N SER A 102 9.05 -8.87 -10.70
CA SER A 102 8.57 -8.25 -11.94
C SER A 102 7.07 -8.48 -12.14
N LEU A 103 6.58 -9.70 -11.86
CA LEU A 103 5.16 -10.03 -11.93
C LEU A 103 4.33 -9.20 -10.94
N ARG A 104 4.87 -8.94 -9.74
CA ARG A 104 4.26 -8.02 -8.77
C ARG A 104 4.14 -6.60 -9.32
N HIS A 105 5.07 -6.10 -10.14
CA HIS A 105 5.02 -4.72 -10.64
C HIS A 105 3.92 -4.50 -11.71
N GLN A 106 3.57 -5.55 -12.44
CA GLN A 106 2.52 -5.55 -13.49
C GLN A 106 1.09 -5.66 -12.93
N TYR A 107 0.88 -5.36 -11.64
CA TYR A 107 -0.34 -5.67 -10.85
C TYR A 107 -1.64 -4.94 -11.25
N THR A 108 -1.74 -4.39 -12.46
CA THR A 108 -2.94 -3.67 -12.93
C THR A 108 -3.96 -4.62 -13.59
N ILE A 109 -3.81 -5.93 -13.46
CA ILE A 109 -4.58 -6.91 -14.23
C ILE A 109 -5.53 -7.69 -13.30
N GLN A 110 -6.83 -7.67 -13.67
CA GLN A 110 -8.00 -8.48 -13.29
C GLN A 110 -7.92 -9.44 -12.07
N GLN A 111 -9.06 -9.66 -11.38
CA GLN A 111 -9.10 -10.49 -10.16
C GLN A 111 -8.50 -11.90 -10.28
N GLU A 112 -8.70 -12.60 -11.41
CA GLU A 112 -8.15 -13.95 -11.63
C GLU A 112 -6.62 -13.97 -11.61
N SER A 113 -6.00 -12.96 -12.23
CA SER A 113 -4.56 -12.76 -12.22
C SER A 113 -4.01 -12.57 -10.81
N ARG A 114 -4.77 -11.86 -9.95
CA ARG A 114 -4.39 -11.62 -8.56
C ARG A 114 -4.28 -12.92 -7.77
N GLN A 115 -5.28 -13.80 -7.92
CA GLN A 115 -5.33 -15.06 -7.17
C GLN A 115 -4.22 -16.01 -7.61
N GLU A 116 -3.91 -16.04 -8.90
CA GLU A 116 -2.83 -16.87 -9.41
C GLU A 116 -1.48 -16.42 -8.84
N ILE A 117 -1.18 -15.12 -8.88
CA ILE A 117 0.06 -14.57 -8.31
C ILE A 117 0.14 -14.93 -6.81
N LYS A 118 -0.95 -14.78 -6.05
CA LYS A 118 -0.99 -15.20 -4.64
C LYS A 118 -0.64 -16.67 -4.46
N ASN A 119 -1.16 -17.56 -5.32
CA ASN A 119 -0.86 -18.99 -5.25
C ASN A 119 0.62 -19.28 -5.53
N MET A 120 1.23 -18.55 -6.47
CA MET A 120 2.66 -18.67 -6.77
C MET A 120 3.53 -18.23 -5.60
N PHE A 121 3.19 -17.10 -4.96
CA PHE A 121 3.85 -16.66 -3.72
C PHE A 121 3.73 -17.72 -2.61
N LYS A 122 2.53 -18.28 -2.39
CA LYS A 122 2.32 -19.35 -1.40
C LYS A 122 3.16 -20.60 -1.70
N ALA A 123 3.27 -20.99 -2.97
CA ALA A 123 4.13 -22.10 -3.38
C ALA A 123 5.62 -21.80 -3.15
N ALA A 124 6.08 -20.59 -3.46
CA ALA A 124 7.46 -20.16 -3.23
C ALA A 124 7.80 -20.13 -1.72
N ILE A 125 6.90 -19.60 -0.89
CA ILE A 125 7.04 -19.60 0.58
C ILE A 125 7.19 -21.03 1.11
N ARG A 126 6.34 -21.96 0.65
CA ARG A 126 6.44 -23.38 1.02
C ARG A 126 7.79 -23.97 0.65
N LEU A 127 8.26 -23.75 -0.58
CA LEU A 127 9.56 -24.22 -1.05
C LEU A 127 10.72 -23.66 -0.23
N ALA A 128 10.68 -22.38 0.12
CA ALA A 128 11.73 -21.76 0.94
C ALA A 128 11.78 -22.40 2.33
N ARG A 129 10.62 -22.63 2.96
CA ARG A 129 10.53 -23.32 4.26
C ARG A 129 11.09 -24.74 4.19
N GLU A 130 10.74 -25.51 3.17
CA GLU A 130 11.25 -26.87 2.96
C GLU A 130 12.79 -26.90 2.79
N GLN A 131 13.37 -25.82 2.29
CA GLN A 131 14.82 -25.66 2.12
C GLN A 131 15.50 -24.89 3.26
N ASN A 132 14.80 -24.64 4.37
CA ASN A 132 15.29 -23.87 5.51
C ASN A 132 15.76 -22.43 5.14
N ARG A 133 15.19 -21.86 4.07
CA ARG A 133 15.41 -20.49 3.58
C ARG A 133 14.45 -19.53 4.26
N ILE A 134 14.63 -19.38 5.58
CA ILE A 134 13.67 -18.66 6.42
C ILE A 134 13.58 -17.17 6.06
N GLN A 135 14.70 -16.55 5.68
CA GLN A 135 14.72 -15.13 5.29
C GLN A 135 13.94 -14.88 4.00
N GLU A 136 14.05 -15.77 3.01
CA GLU A 136 13.30 -15.68 1.77
C GLU A 136 11.81 -15.93 1.99
N ALA A 137 11.46 -16.90 2.83
CA ALA A 137 10.06 -17.15 3.22
C ALA A 137 9.44 -15.92 3.91
N GLU A 138 10.16 -15.32 4.86
CA GLU A 138 9.73 -14.08 5.53
C GLU A 138 9.55 -12.94 4.52
N GLN A 139 10.51 -12.76 3.61
CA GLN A 139 10.43 -11.72 2.59
C GLN A 139 9.17 -11.88 1.72
N TRP A 140 8.88 -13.08 1.22
CA TRP A 140 7.70 -13.29 0.40
C TRP A 140 6.39 -13.18 1.17
N LEU A 141 6.36 -13.56 2.44
CA LEU A 141 5.20 -13.30 3.29
C LEU A 141 4.95 -11.79 3.44
N ARG A 142 5.99 -10.97 3.56
CA ARG A 142 5.85 -9.50 3.58
C ARG A 142 5.32 -8.96 2.24
N GLU A 143 5.85 -9.46 1.13
CA GLU A 143 5.36 -9.08 -0.20
C GLU A 143 3.88 -9.49 -0.39
N LEU A 144 3.49 -10.67 0.08
CA LEU A 144 2.12 -11.16 0.04
C LEU A 144 1.18 -10.34 0.95
N ALA A 145 1.65 -9.91 2.12
CA ALA A 145 0.90 -9.02 3.02
C ALA A 145 0.64 -7.64 2.38
N GLU A 146 1.62 -7.10 1.64
CA GLU A 146 1.43 -5.86 0.88
C GLU A 146 0.44 -6.03 -0.27
N MET A 147 0.42 -7.21 -0.91
CA MET A 147 -0.50 -7.52 -2.01
C MET A 147 -1.94 -7.75 -1.52
N ASP A 148 -2.11 -8.42 -0.38
CA ASP A 148 -3.40 -8.66 0.25
C ASP A 148 -3.33 -8.43 1.78
N PRO A 149 -3.46 -7.15 2.21
CA PRO A 149 -3.35 -6.76 3.61
C PRO A 149 -4.37 -7.41 4.57
N ILE A 150 -5.43 -8.00 4.04
CA ILE A 150 -6.54 -8.56 4.83
C ILE A 150 -6.39 -10.08 5.01
N ASP A 151 -5.48 -10.73 4.26
CA ASP A 151 -5.27 -12.18 4.35
C ASP A 151 -4.64 -12.58 5.70
N ALA A 152 -5.50 -13.02 6.62
CA ALA A 152 -5.12 -13.44 7.97
C ALA A 152 -4.07 -14.56 8.00
N SER A 153 -4.07 -15.44 7.00
CA SER A 153 -3.12 -16.56 6.94
C SER A 153 -1.67 -16.06 6.85
N VAL A 154 -1.44 -14.96 6.15
CA VAL A 154 -0.11 -14.36 5.98
C VAL A 154 0.46 -13.91 7.32
N TYR A 155 -0.35 -13.25 8.15
CA TYR A 155 0.10 -12.77 9.46
C TYR A 155 0.26 -13.89 10.47
N GLN A 156 -0.57 -14.93 10.40
CA GLN A 156 -0.38 -16.14 11.21
C GLN A 156 0.95 -16.82 10.88
N GLU A 157 1.27 -16.98 9.59
CA GLU A 157 2.53 -17.56 9.13
C GLU A 157 3.75 -16.70 9.51
N LEU A 158 3.68 -15.37 9.31
CA LEU A 158 4.71 -14.44 9.80
C LEU A 158 4.90 -14.58 11.31
N GLY A 159 3.80 -14.67 12.06
CA GLY A 159 3.85 -14.79 13.50
C GLY A 159 4.52 -16.08 13.98
N GLN A 160 4.24 -17.20 13.33
CA GLN A 160 4.91 -18.48 13.59
C GLN A 160 6.41 -18.39 13.27
N LEU A 161 6.77 -17.74 12.16
CA LEU A 161 8.16 -17.55 11.77
C LEU A 161 8.92 -16.71 12.80
N PHE A 162 8.40 -15.54 13.19
CA PHE A 162 9.03 -14.69 14.21
C PHE A 162 9.22 -15.44 15.53
N ARG A 163 8.20 -16.19 15.98
CA ARG A 163 8.31 -17.02 17.17
C ARG A 163 9.41 -18.07 17.06
N SER A 164 9.52 -18.73 15.91
CA SER A 164 10.57 -19.74 15.67
C SER A 164 11.98 -19.14 15.72
N CYS A 165 12.12 -17.87 15.36
CA CYS A 165 13.36 -17.10 15.46
C CYS A 165 13.60 -16.48 16.84
N GLY A 166 12.70 -16.69 17.81
CA GLY A 166 12.80 -16.11 19.16
C GLY A 166 12.39 -14.64 19.25
N ASP A 167 11.80 -14.07 18.20
CA ASP A 167 11.34 -12.68 18.20
C ASP A 167 9.91 -12.60 18.75
N THR A 168 9.81 -12.18 20.02
CA THR A 168 8.56 -12.09 20.77
C THR A 168 8.08 -10.66 20.99
N GLN A 169 8.67 -9.67 20.31
CA GLN A 169 8.25 -8.27 20.51
C GLN A 169 6.95 -7.98 19.76
N PRO A 170 6.04 -7.17 20.34
CA PRO A 170 4.87 -6.65 19.63
C PRO A 170 5.29 -5.89 18.38
N LYS A 171 4.57 -6.11 17.28
CA LYS A 171 4.88 -5.49 15.99
C LYS A 171 3.62 -4.95 15.35
N LEU A 172 3.78 -3.85 14.62
CA LEU A 172 2.69 -3.11 14.00
C LEU A 172 2.77 -3.25 12.48
N TRP A 173 1.65 -3.64 11.87
CA TRP A 173 1.43 -3.58 10.42
C TRP A 173 0.29 -2.63 10.13
N CYS A 174 0.48 -1.81 9.11
CA CYS A 174 -0.55 -0.95 8.56
C CYS A 174 -0.63 -1.22 7.05
N VAL A 175 -1.79 -1.61 6.56
CA VAL A 175 -2.05 -1.84 5.12
C VAL A 175 -0.97 -2.76 4.50
N GLY A 176 -0.72 -3.90 5.16
CA GLY A 176 0.21 -4.93 4.68
C GLY A 176 1.68 -4.64 4.94
N LYS A 177 2.04 -3.42 5.36
CA LYS A 177 3.44 -3.02 5.61
C LYS A 177 3.75 -3.00 7.09
N GLN A 178 4.89 -3.57 7.48
CA GLN A 178 5.39 -3.42 8.85
C GLN A 178 5.81 -1.97 9.08
N VAL A 179 5.30 -1.38 10.15
CA VAL A 179 5.65 -0.02 10.58
C VAL A 179 6.69 -0.12 11.68
N TYR A 180 7.88 0.39 11.39
CA TYR A 180 8.95 0.50 12.37
C TYR A 180 8.86 1.86 13.06
N THR A 181 8.88 1.83 14.39
CA THR A 181 8.78 3.00 15.24
C THR A 181 9.95 3.05 16.19
N GLU A 182 10.43 4.26 16.51
CA GLU A 182 11.51 4.46 17.49
C GLU A 182 11.16 3.88 18.87
N VAL A 183 9.88 3.96 19.23
CA VAL A 183 9.31 3.33 20.41
C VAL A 183 8.45 2.17 19.93
N PRO A 184 8.79 0.90 20.22
CA PRO A 184 8.02 -0.25 19.76
C PRO A 184 6.61 -0.23 20.39
N PRO A 185 5.63 -0.92 19.78
CA PRO A 185 4.34 -1.13 20.42
C PRO A 185 4.52 -1.79 21.80
N VAL A 186 3.72 -1.36 22.78
CA VAL A 186 3.81 -1.84 24.17
C VAL A 186 2.50 -2.48 24.56
N ILE A 187 2.55 -3.66 25.18
CA ILE A 187 1.39 -4.30 25.80
C ILE A 187 1.32 -3.88 27.26
N LYS A 188 0.24 -3.20 27.66
CA LYS A 188 -0.02 -2.78 29.04
C LYS A 188 -1.44 -3.20 29.45
N THR A 189 -1.54 -4.03 30.48
CA THR A 189 -2.83 -4.53 31.01
C THR A 189 -3.74 -5.11 29.89
N GLY A 190 -3.16 -5.89 28.98
CA GLY A 190 -3.90 -6.50 27.87
C GLY A 190 -4.39 -5.51 26.80
N ARG A 191 -3.79 -4.32 26.72
CA ARG A 191 -4.01 -3.33 25.66
C ARG A 191 -2.70 -2.97 24.98
N ILE A 192 -2.76 -2.75 23.68
CA ILE A 192 -1.59 -2.35 22.89
C ILE A 192 -1.60 -0.84 22.77
N LEU A 193 -0.50 -0.23 23.19
CA LEU A 193 -0.21 1.18 23.03
C LEU A 193 0.86 1.36 21.96
N VAL A 194 0.70 2.38 21.14
CA VAL A 194 1.58 2.68 20.01
C VAL A 194 1.85 4.18 19.91
N PRO A 195 3.00 4.59 19.38
CA PRO A 195 3.26 6.00 19.09
C PRO A 195 2.17 6.55 18.18
N ILE A 196 1.53 7.65 18.58
CA ILE A 196 0.35 8.18 17.88
C ILE A 196 0.60 8.38 16.38
N ARG A 197 1.76 8.97 16.02
CA ARG A 197 2.12 9.29 14.63
C ARG A 197 2.21 8.05 13.75
N ALA A 198 2.62 6.90 14.30
CA ALA A 198 2.78 5.66 13.55
C ALA A 198 1.44 5.15 12.97
N VAL A 199 0.36 5.32 13.72
CA VAL A 199 -0.98 4.90 13.30
C VAL A 199 -1.61 5.94 12.39
N THR A 200 -1.56 7.20 12.79
CA THR A 200 -2.27 8.27 12.10
C THR A 200 -1.70 8.52 10.71
N GLN A 201 -0.37 8.50 10.55
CA GLN A 201 0.26 8.68 9.25
C GLN A 201 -0.14 7.57 8.28
N SER A 202 -0.12 6.31 8.71
CA SER A 202 -0.54 5.18 7.87
C SER A 202 -2.02 5.21 7.50
N LEU A 203 -2.86 5.79 8.36
CA LEU A 203 -4.30 5.92 8.13
C LEU A 203 -4.71 7.23 7.45
N GLY A 204 -3.75 8.08 7.06
CA GLY A 204 -4.02 9.38 6.42
C GLY A 204 -4.66 10.42 7.34
N ALA A 205 -4.43 10.31 8.66
CA ALA A 205 -4.91 11.25 9.67
C ALA A 205 -3.81 12.23 10.08
N ASN A 206 -4.19 13.48 10.34
CA ASN A 206 -3.30 14.51 10.89
C ASN A 206 -3.29 14.45 12.43
N VAL A 207 -2.18 14.87 13.03
CA VAL A 207 -2.02 14.93 14.50
C VAL A 207 -1.43 16.26 14.91
N GLU A 208 -2.13 16.93 15.82
CA GLU A 208 -1.68 18.13 16.49
C GLU A 208 -1.46 17.83 17.98
N TRP A 209 -0.38 18.37 18.54
CA TRP A 209 -0.07 18.30 19.96
C TRP A 209 -0.18 19.69 20.59
N LYS A 210 -1.14 19.87 21.50
CA LYS A 210 -1.35 21.08 22.29
C LYS A 210 -0.67 20.91 23.65
N ALA A 211 0.58 21.34 23.71
CA ALA A 211 1.48 21.05 24.84
C ALA A 211 1.03 21.68 26.15
N ASP A 212 0.47 22.90 26.09
CA ASP A 212 -0.07 23.66 27.21
C ASP A 212 -1.23 22.93 27.91
N GLN A 213 -2.09 22.29 27.13
CA GLN A 213 -3.28 21.57 27.61
C GLN A 213 -3.03 20.06 27.80
N GLN A 214 -1.88 19.59 27.33
CA GLN A 214 -1.53 18.18 27.20
C GLN A 214 -2.56 17.39 26.37
N ILE A 215 -3.06 17.99 25.28
CA ILE A 215 -4.09 17.43 24.41
C ILE A 215 -3.49 17.03 23.06
N ILE A 216 -3.80 15.80 22.63
CA ILE A 216 -3.59 15.28 21.28
C ILE A 216 -4.89 15.48 20.51
N VAL A 217 -4.83 16.19 19.38
CA VAL A 217 -5.95 16.32 18.44
C VAL A 217 -5.62 15.51 17.19
N ILE A 218 -6.48 14.57 16.83
CA ILE A 218 -6.33 13.73 15.63
C ILE A 218 -7.48 14.05 14.69
N THR A 219 -7.19 14.33 13.42
CA THR A 219 -8.21 14.67 12.42
C THR A 219 -8.08 13.83 11.15
N LYS A 220 -9.22 13.32 10.65
CA LYS A 220 -9.31 12.59 9.37
C LYS A 220 -10.69 12.82 8.75
N GLY A 221 -10.74 13.60 7.66
CA GLY A 221 -12.03 14.06 7.13
C GLY A 221 -12.79 14.83 8.22
N ASP A 222 -14.02 14.41 8.49
CA ASP A 222 -14.88 15.01 9.51
C ASP A 222 -14.67 14.46 10.93
N ILE A 223 -13.85 13.42 11.09
CA ILE A 223 -13.62 12.77 12.39
C ILE A 223 -12.56 13.56 13.16
N VAL A 224 -12.92 14.01 14.37
CA VAL A 224 -12.02 14.71 15.30
C VAL A 224 -11.96 13.95 16.62
N ILE A 225 -10.76 13.51 17.00
CA ILE A 225 -10.48 12.83 18.27
C ILE A 225 -9.61 13.71 19.13
N ASN A 226 -10.08 14.06 20.33
CA ASN A 226 -9.28 14.70 21.36
C ASN A 226 -8.95 13.69 22.46
N LEU A 227 -7.66 13.51 22.71
CA LEU A 227 -7.13 12.68 23.77
C LEU A 227 -6.32 13.57 24.72
N GLN A 228 -6.47 13.40 26.03
CA GLN A 228 -5.67 14.14 27.01
C GLN A 228 -4.75 13.17 27.77
N LEU A 229 -3.49 13.56 27.99
CA LEU A 229 -2.53 12.72 28.72
C LEU A 229 -3.07 12.34 30.11
N GLY A 230 -2.90 11.07 30.48
CA GLY A 230 -3.32 10.54 31.77
C GLY A 230 -4.83 10.40 31.97
N LYS A 231 -5.67 10.88 31.05
CA LYS A 231 -7.13 10.77 31.14
C LYS A 231 -7.64 9.53 30.43
N ARG A 232 -8.63 8.87 31.04
CA ARG A 232 -9.33 7.70 30.47
C ARG A 232 -10.61 8.10 29.73
N VAL A 233 -10.69 9.34 29.28
CA VAL A 233 -11.80 9.88 28.52
C VAL A 233 -11.23 10.51 27.25
N ALA A 234 -11.83 10.18 26.12
CA ALA A 234 -11.60 10.78 24.83
C ALA A 234 -12.84 11.55 24.41
N ILE A 235 -12.67 12.62 23.63
CA ILE A 235 -13.78 13.33 23.00
C ILE A 235 -13.71 13.06 21.50
N VAL A 236 -14.71 12.38 20.95
CA VAL A 236 -14.83 12.13 19.50
C VAL A 236 -16.04 12.90 18.99
N ASP A 237 -15.82 13.81 18.06
CA ASP A 237 -16.87 14.66 17.47
C ASP A 237 -17.76 15.33 18.52
N GLY A 238 -17.13 15.81 19.60
CA GLY A 238 -17.80 16.48 20.72
C GLY A 238 -18.46 15.56 21.76
N LYS A 239 -18.42 14.24 21.58
CA LYS A 239 -18.98 13.25 22.52
C LYS A 239 -17.90 12.54 23.32
N GLU A 240 -18.16 12.25 24.59
CA GLU A 240 -17.22 11.54 25.46
C GLU A 240 -17.25 10.02 25.25
N TYR A 241 -16.07 9.41 25.25
CA TYR A 241 -15.86 7.97 25.17
C TYR A 241 -14.83 7.53 26.22
N LYS A 242 -15.09 6.40 26.87
CA LYS A 242 -14.17 5.82 27.86
C LYS A 242 -13.03 5.08 27.17
N LEU A 243 -11.81 5.26 27.69
CA LEU A 243 -10.62 4.57 27.25
C LEU A 243 -10.21 3.45 28.22
N ASP A 244 -9.82 2.31 27.65
CA ASP A 244 -9.29 1.18 28.42
C ASP A 244 -7.90 1.46 29.00
N GLN A 245 -7.12 2.33 28.37
CA GLN A 245 -5.86 2.87 28.88
C GLN A 245 -5.76 4.36 28.53
N PRO A 246 -5.18 5.21 29.40
CA PRO A 246 -4.98 6.61 29.06
C PRO A 246 -3.84 6.75 28.03
N PRO A 247 -3.82 7.84 27.24
CA PRO A 247 -2.63 8.29 26.56
C PRO A 247 -1.51 8.56 27.57
N GLU A 248 -0.29 8.17 27.26
CA GLU A 248 0.87 8.38 28.13
C GLU A 248 2.13 8.72 27.34
N ILE A 249 3.14 9.24 28.02
CA ILE A 249 4.46 9.48 27.44
C ILE A 249 5.35 8.27 27.78
N SER A 250 5.92 7.66 26.75
CA SER A 250 6.95 6.63 26.88
C SER A 250 8.12 6.97 25.96
N ALA A 251 9.34 6.97 26.50
CA ALA A 251 10.56 7.33 25.77
C ALA A 251 10.40 8.60 24.90
N SER A 252 9.86 9.68 25.50
CA SER A 252 9.64 10.98 24.83
C SER A 252 8.70 10.93 23.62
N ARG A 253 7.82 9.93 23.55
CA ARG A 253 6.74 9.82 22.55
C ARG A 253 5.41 9.63 23.25
N VAL A 254 4.37 10.27 22.71
CA VAL A 254 3.00 10.00 23.16
C VAL A 254 2.56 8.66 22.55
N ILE A 255 2.23 7.72 23.43
CA ILE A 255 1.64 6.44 23.07
C ILE A 255 0.16 6.43 23.45
N VAL A 256 -0.65 5.85 22.58
CA VAL A 256 -2.13 5.86 22.69
C VAL A 256 -2.68 4.44 22.56
N PRO A 257 -3.87 4.15 23.13
CA PRO A 257 -4.54 2.88 22.91
C PRO A 257 -4.84 2.69 21.42
N LEU A 258 -4.15 1.74 20.81
CA LEU A 258 -4.15 1.56 19.37
C LEU A 258 -5.55 1.33 18.81
N ARG A 259 -6.27 0.37 19.39
CA ARG A 259 -7.58 -0.05 18.90
C ARG A 259 -8.58 1.09 18.90
N PHE A 260 -8.65 1.85 19.99
CA PHE A 260 -9.56 2.99 20.10
C PHE A 260 -9.33 4.00 18.97
N VAL A 261 -8.07 4.40 18.75
CA VAL A 261 -7.74 5.39 17.71
C VAL A 261 -8.03 4.83 16.31
N ALA A 262 -7.57 3.62 16.01
CA ALA A 262 -7.74 3.02 14.69
C ALA A 262 -9.21 2.79 14.33
N GLU A 263 -10.01 2.19 15.23
CA GLU A 263 -11.43 1.92 15.00
C GLU A 263 -12.26 3.20 14.91
N THR A 264 -11.91 4.23 15.69
CA THR A 264 -12.56 5.55 15.56
C THR A 264 -12.28 6.16 14.19
N LEU A 265 -11.07 5.97 13.66
CA LEU A 265 -10.67 6.38 12.30
C LEU A 265 -11.17 5.42 11.19
N LYS A 266 -12.15 4.56 11.53
CA LYS A 266 -12.82 3.59 10.65
C LYS A 266 -11.92 2.46 10.13
N ALA A 267 -10.80 2.20 10.79
CA ALA A 267 -9.92 1.07 10.46
C ALA A 267 -10.24 -0.17 11.30
N GLN A 268 -10.05 -1.34 10.72
CA GLN A 268 -10.09 -2.64 11.41
C GLN A 268 -8.75 -2.95 12.06
N VAL A 269 -8.79 -3.57 13.24
CA VAL A 269 -7.60 -3.98 13.99
C VAL A 269 -7.65 -5.47 14.30
N ASN A 270 -6.72 -6.23 13.74
CA ASN A 270 -6.56 -7.66 13.99
C ASN A 270 -5.29 -7.91 14.82
N TYR A 271 -5.35 -8.85 15.75
CA TYR A 271 -4.21 -9.27 16.56
C TYR A 271 -3.92 -10.75 16.33
N TYR A 272 -2.67 -11.06 16.00
CA TYR A 272 -2.18 -12.42 15.77
C TYR A 272 -1.16 -12.76 16.88
N PRO A 273 -1.53 -13.62 17.83
CA PRO A 273 -0.74 -13.87 19.04
C PRO A 273 0.54 -14.66 18.77
N GLU A 274 0.64 -15.38 17.65
CA GLU A 274 1.80 -16.21 17.31
C GLU A 274 3.09 -15.38 17.31
N GLY A 275 3.06 -14.19 16.68
CA GLY A 275 4.20 -13.25 16.66
C GLY A 275 3.90 -11.89 17.26
N GLN A 276 2.84 -11.78 18.07
CA GLN A 276 2.35 -10.51 18.64
C GLN A 276 2.18 -9.42 17.58
N ILE A 277 1.61 -9.80 16.44
CA ILE A 277 1.40 -8.91 15.30
C ILE A 277 0.06 -8.20 15.48
N VAL A 278 0.05 -6.88 15.36
CA VAL A 278 -1.17 -6.10 15.16
C VAL A 278 -1.22 -5.63 13.72
N ALA A 279 -2.27 -5.99 13.00
CA ALA A 279 -2.51 -5.50 11.64
C ALA A 279 -3.67 -4.51 11.65
N ILE A 280 -3.47 -3.39 10.96
CA ILE A 280 -4.46 -2.32 10.77
C ILE A 280 -4.76 -2.19 9.28
N ASN A 281 -6.04 -2.26 8.94
CA ASN A 281 -6.52 -2.10 7.56
C ASN A 281 -7.73 -1.14 7.54
N PRO A 282 -7.83 -0.22 6.57
CA PRO A 282 -8.99 0.65 6.41
C PRO A 282 -10.28 -0.12 6.05
#